data_AF-A0A956CXF2-F1
#
_entry.id   AF-A0A956CXF2-F1
#
_cell.length_a   1.000
_cell.length_b   1.000
_cell.length_c   1.000
_cell.angle_alpha   90.00
_cell.angle_beta   90.00
_cell.angle_gamma   90.00
#
_symmetry.space_group_name_H-M   'P 1'
#
loop_
_entity.id
_entity.type
_entity.pdbx_description
1 polymer ?
#
loop_
_entity_poly.entity_id
_entity_poly.type
_entity_poly.pdbx_seq_one_letter_code
_entity_poly.pdbx_strand_id
1 'polypeptide(L)'
;MSERPNAPDGPLGRPEPWFATALRVVVHAVTAGVIAWPLTMPAGVLAAMVGAGLGSLSARWVARSSLRLPAIVGVGFVAVLAVFAVRWMLVDLMIAPQLLGPAGALVAGDAAVFGLGALVVSAVLRALSARRPSFTILEAAVIAG
;
A
#
# COMPACT_ATOMS: atom_id res chain seq x y z
N MET A 1 -19.82 -36.27 30.87
CA MET A 1 -19.34 -36.15 29.49
C MET A 1 -19.93 -34.85 28.95
N SER A 2 -19.23 -33.72 29.12
CA SER A 2 -19.76 -32.39 28.77
C SER A 2 -19.34 -32.04 27.34
N GLU A 3 -20.27 -32.09 26.40
CA GLU A 3 -20.10 -31.45 25.09
C GLU A 3 -19.95 -29.95 25.34
N ARG A 4 -18.72 -29.44 25.16
CA ARG A 4 -18.53 -28.00 25.01
C ARG A 4 -19.06 -27.65 23.62
N PRO A 5 -20.03 -26.73 23.50
CA PRO A 5 -20.45 -26.27 22.19
C PRO A 5 -19.22 -25.69 21.48
N ASN A 6 -18.92 -26.24 20.29
CA ASN A 6 -17.94 -25.66 19.38
C ASN A 6 -18.31 -24.18 19.20
N ALA A 7 -17.45 -23.29 19.69
CA ALA A 7 -17.60 -21.88 19.43
C ALA A 7 -17.69 -21.70 17.91
N PRO A 8 -18.60 -20.85 17.40
CA PRO A 8 -18.67 -20.60 15.97
C PRO A 8 -17.29 -20.08 15.54
N ASP A 9 -16.66 -20.81 14.62
CA ASP A 9 -15.46 -20.36 13.94
C ASP A 9 -15.77 -18.99 13.35
N GLY A 10 -15.31 -17.93 14.03
CA GLY A 10 -15.51 -16.57 13.54
C GLY A 10 -14.97 -16.47 12.11
N PRO A 11 -15.49 -15.57 11.28
CA PRO A 11 -15.05 -15.38 9.88
C PRO A 11 -13.55 -15.07 9.71
N LEU A 12 -12.81 -14.92 10.82
CA LEU A 12 -11.38 -14.70 10.94
C LEU A 12 -10.51 -15.94 10.61
N GLY A 13 -11.11 -17.14 10.48
CA GLY A 13 -10.36 -18.40 10.31
C GLY A 13 -10.16 -18.88 8.87
N ARG A 14 -10.90 -18.36 7.88
CA ARG A 14 -10.79 -18.86 6.50
C ARG A 14 -9.72 -18.11 5.72
N PRO A 15 -8.72 -18.81 5.14
CA PRO A 15 -7.77 -18.20 4.22
C PRO A 15 -8.52 -17.50 3.09
N GLU A 16 -8.21 -16.23 2.85
CA GLU A 16 -8.82 -15.49 1.76
C GLU A 16 -8.51 -16.18 0.41
N PRO A 17 -9.52 -16.43 -0.46
CA PRO A 17 -9.30 -17.10 -1.73
C PRO A 17 -8.23 -16.39 -2.55
N TRP A 18 -7.33 -17.15 -3.17
CA TRP A 18 -6.25 -16.60 -4.01
C TRP A 18 -6.82 -15.70 -5.12
N PHE A 19 -7.98 -16.08 -5.67
CA PHE A 19 -8.69 -15.31 -6.69
C PHE A 19 -9.14 -13.94 -6.19
N ALA A 20 -9.72 -13.87 -4.98
CA ALA A 20 -10.11 -12.60 -4.37
C ALA A 20 -8.90 -11.67 -4.15
N THR A 21 -7.74 -12.26 -3.84
CA THR A 21 -6.50 -11.48 -3.69
C THR A 21 -5.95 -10.99 -5.01
N ALA A 22 -5.92 -11.84 -6.04
CA ALA A 22 -5.53 -11.43 -7.38
C ALA A 22 -6.39 -10.26 -7.87
N LEU A 23 -7.72 -10.34 -7.66
CA LEU A 23 -8.63 -9.27 -8.04
C LEU A 23 -8.34 -7.97 -7.27
N ARG A 24 -8.07 -8.04 -5.97
CA ARG A 24 -7.71 -6.84 -5.17
C ARG A 24 -6.38 -6.22 -5.59
N VAL A 25 -5.39 -7.03 -5.94
CA VAL A 25 -4.11 -6.54 -6.48
C VAL A 25 -4.37 -5.72 -7.74
N VAL A 26 -5.21 -6.24 -8.64
CA VAL A 26 -5.60 -5.54 -9.87
C VAL A 26 -6.35 -4.26 -9.54
N VAL A 27 -7.34 -4.29 -8.64
CA VAL A 27 -8.11 -3.10 -8.25
C VAL A 27 -7.19 -2.02 -7.68
N HIS A 28 -6.33 -2.35 -6.71
CA HIS A 28 -5.40 -1.37 -6.16
C HIS A 28 -4.39 -0.84 -7.18
N ALA A 29 -3.86 -1.69 -8.05
CA ALA A 29 -2.98 -1.27 -9.12
C ALA A 29 -3.69 -0.29 -10.07
N VAL A 30 -4.89 -0.62 -10.54
CA VAL A 30 -5.67 0.22 -11.45
C VAL A 30 -6.08 1.53 -10.76
N THR A 31 -6.62 1.49 -9.54
CA THR A 31 -6.98 2.69 -8.77
C THR A 31 -5.78 3.60 -8.58
N ALA A 32 -4.63 3.07 -8.18
CA ALA A 32 -3.42 3.88 -8.02
C ALA A 32 -2.95 4.47 -9.36
N GLY A 33 -3.06 3.72 -10.45
CA GLY A 33 -2.76 4.21 -11.79
C GLY A 33 -3.68 5.36 -12.20
N VAL A 34 -4.99 5.24 -11.97
CA VAL A 34 -5.98 6.29 -12.29
C VAL A 34 -5.74 7.54 -11.47
N ILE A 35 -5.47 7.41 -10.16
CA ILE A 35 -5.18 8.54 -9.27
C ILE A 35 -3.85 9.22 -9.64
N ALA A 36 -2.83 8.44 -10.00
CA ALA A 36 -1.52 8.97 -10.37
C ALA A 36 -1.49 9.58 -11.78
N TRP A 37 -2.37 9.15 -12.68
CA TRP A 37 -2.38 9.58 -14.08
C TRP A 37 -2.31 11.10 -14.30
N PRO A 38 -3.13 11.94 -13.63
CA PRO A 38 -3.04 13.39 -13.80
C PRO A 38 -1.87 14.04 -13.04
N LEU A 39 -1.14 13.29 -12.21
CA LEU A 39 -0.16 13.82 -11.25
C LEU A 39 1.29 13.62 -11.68
N THR A 40 1.57 12.75 -12.65
CA THR A 40 2.95 12.36 -13.01
C THR A 40 3.09 11.86 -14.44
N MET A 41 4.34 11.76 -14.88
CA MET A 41 4.76 11.07 -16.11
C MET A 41 4.39 9.58 -16.08
N PRO A 42 4.30 8.89 -17.25
CA PRO A 42 3.94 7.48 -17.34
C PRO A 42 4.76 6.54 -16.45
N ALA A 43 6.04 6.84 -16.25
CA ALA A 43 6.92 6.08 -15.37
C ALA A 43 6.43 6.10 -13.91
N GLY A 44 5.96 7.24 -13.40
CA GLY A 44 5.39 7.37 -12.07
C GLY A 44 4.04 6.67 -11.93
N VAL A 45 3.23 6.67 -12.99
CA VAL A 45 1.96 5.90 -13.03
C VAL A 45 2.24 4.41 -12.91
N LEU A 46 3.17 3.87 -13.72
CA LEU A 46 3.56 2.47 -13.63
C LEU A 46 4.14 2.11 -12.26
N ALA A 47 4.97 2.99 -11.69
CA ALA A 47 5.48 2.82 -10.34
C ALA A 47 4.35 2.76 -9.32
N ALA A 48 3.35 3.64 -9.39
CA ALA A 48 2.16 3.61 -8.52
C ALA A 48 1.38 2.30 -8.64
N MET A 49 1.13 1.83 -9.88
CA MET A 49 0.41 0.57 -10.11
C MET A 49 1.13 -0.62 -9.47
N VAL A 50 2.44 -0.73 -9.73
CA VAL A 50 3.28 -1.82 -9.17
C VAL A 50 3.37 -1.69 -7.65
N GLY A 51 3.59 -0.48 -7.15
CA GLY A 51 3.65 -0.15 -5.74
C GLY A 51 2.38 -0.57 -5.00
N ALA A 52 1.23 -0.11 -5.45
CA ALA A 52 -0.08 -0.45 -4.88
C ALA A 52 -0.36 -1.97 -4.92
N GLY A 53 -0.02 -2.62 -6.05
CA GLY A 53 -0.16 -4.07 -6.20
C GLY A 53 0.66 -4.82 -5.15
N LEU A 54 1.95 -4.49 -5.02
CA LEU A 54 2.85 -5.08 -4.02
C LEU A 54 2.42 -4.72 -2.58
N GLY A 55 1.96 -3.50 -2.36
CA GLY A 55 1.39 -3.04 -1.10
C GLY A 55 0.22 -3.92 -0.66
N SER A 56 -0.71 -4.20 -1.57
CA SER A 56 -1.86 -5.05 -1.30
C SER A 56 -1.48 -6.50 -0.95
N LEU A 57 -0.43 -7.04 -1.57
CA LEU A 57 0.09 -8.37 -1.27
C LEU A 57 0.79 -8.40 0.09
N SER A 58 1.63 -7.40 0.36
CA SER A 58 2.40 -7.30 1.60
C SER A 58 1.51 -7.10 2.83
N ALA A 59 0.33 -6.50 2.66
CA ALA A 59 -0.67 -6.28 3.70
C ALA A 59 -1.07 -7.55 4.47
N ARG A 60 -1.05 -8.71 3.81
CA ARG A 60 -1.38 -10.01 4.43
C ARG A 60 -0.41 -10.36 5.57
N TRP A 61 0.87 -10.06 5.36
CA TRP A 61 1.92 -10.28 6.35
C TRP A 61 1.78 -9.29 7.52
N VAL A 62 1.50 -8.03 7.20
CA VAL A 62 1.25 -6.98 8.20
C VAL A 62 -0.02 -7.28 9.02
N ALA A 63 -1.08 -7.79 8.39
CA ALA A 63 -2.33 -8.17 9.04
C ALA A 63 -2.17 -9.37 9.99
N ARG A 64 -1.28 -10.31 9.66
CA ARG A 64 -0.94 -11.47 10.52
C ARG A 64 -0.02 -11.13 11.69
N SER A 65 0.64 -9.97 11.67
CA SER A 65 1.55 -9.58 12.76
C SER A 65 0.81 -9.37 14.09
N SER A 66 1.52 -9.36 15.22
CA SER A 66 0.95 -9.05 16.54
C SER A 66 0.73 -7.55 16.78
N LEU A 67 0.97 -6.70 15.77
CA LEU A 67 0.86 -5.25 15.90
C LEU A 67 -0.58 -4.81 16.20
N ARG A 68 -0.72 -3.86 17.12
CA ARG A 68 -2.01 -3.19 17.40
C ARG A 68 -2.36 -2.26 16.23
N LEU A 69 -3.66 -2.08 15.94
CA LEU A 69 -4.14 -1.17 14.90
C LEU A 69 -3.48 0.23 14.92
N PRO A 70 -3.38 0.95 16.06
CA PRO A 70 -2.70 2.25 16.09
C PRO A 70 -1.22 2.17 15.73
N ALA A 71 -0.54 1.05 16.03
CA ALA A 71 0.85 0.86 15.63
C ALA A 71 0.99 0.67 14.11
N ILE A 72 0.02 0.02 13.45
CA ILE A 72 -0.01 -0.12 11.99
C ILE A 72 -0.16 1.25 11.33
N VAL A 73 -1.05 2.09 11.85
CA VAL A 73 -1.23 3.47 11.38
C VAL A 73 0.03 4.29 11.63
N GLY A 74 0.63 4.19 12.82
CA GLY A 74 1.87 4.89 13.16
C GLY A 74 3.04 4.50 12.25
N VAL A 75 3.24 3.20 12.02
CA VAL A 75 4.27 2.72 11.08
C VAL A 75 3.97 3.18 9.66
N GLY A 76 2.71 3.14 9.24
CA GLY A 76 2.28 3.67 7.94
C GLY A 76 2.62 5.16 7.77
N PHE A 77 2.32 5.97 8.78
CA PHE A 77 2.63 7.40 8.80
C PHE A 77 4.15 7.65 8.71
N VAL A 78 4.94 6.95 9.54
CA VAL A 78 6.40 7.03 9.49
C VAL A 78 6.95 6.58 8.14
N ALA A 79 6.39 5.53 7.55
CA ALA A 79 6.79 5.06 6.23
C ALA A 79 6.48 6.09 5.13
N VAL A 80 5.34 6.78 5.19
CA VAL A 80 5.04 7.91 4.27
C VAL A 80 6.06 9.03 4.43
N LEU A 81 6.40 9.43 5.66
CA LEU A 81 7.45 10.42 5.90
C LEU A 81 8.80 9.97 5.33
N ALA A 82 9.14 8.68 5.47
CA ALA A 82 10.36 8.12 4.90
C ALA A 82 10.36 8.18 3.37
N VAL A 83 9.23 7.97 2.70
CA VAL A 83 9.11 8.14 1.24
C VAL A 83 9.40 9.59 0.83
N PHE A 84 8.87 10.57 1.55
CA PHE A 84 9.20 11.98 1.29
C PHE A 84 10.67 12.30 1.55
N ALA A 85 11.26 11.73 2.60
CA ALA A 85 12.68 11.87 2.87
C ALA A 85 13.54 11.27 1.75
N VAL A 86 13.17 10.09 1.23
CA VAL A 86 13.85 9.47 0.07
C VAL A 86 13.75 10.36 -1.16
N ARG A 87 12.57 10.91 -1.46
CA ARG A 87 12.41 11.86 -2.58
C ARG A 87 13.30 13.08 -2.41
N TRP A 88 13.31 13.68 -1.22
CA TRP A 88 14.16 14.82 -0.89
C TRP A 88 15.64 14.48 -1.07
N MET A 89 16.08 13.30 -0.66
CA MET A 89 17.45 12.83 -0.91
C MET A 89 17.77 12.60 -2.39
N LEU A 90 16.81 12.16 -3.20
CA LEU A 90 17.01 11.91 -4.62
C LEU A 90 17.01 13.19 -5.45
N VAL A 91 16.18 14.16 -5.09
CA VAL A 91 15.97 15.37 -5.88
C VAL A 91 16.81 16.53 -5.37
N ASP A 92 16.84 16.76 -4.05
CA ASP A 92 17.39 17.97 -3.45
C ASP A 92 18.81 17.79 -2.92
N LEU A 93 19.17 16.59 -2.42
CA LEU A 93 20.57 16.25 -2.26
C LEU A 93 21.14 15.88 -3.63
N MET A 94 22.18 16.58 -4.07
CA MET A 94 22.89 16.43 -5.36
C MET A 94 23.42 15.01 -5.69
N ILE A 95 23.08 13.99 -4.91
CA ILE A 95 23.49 12.58 -5.05
C ILE A 95 23.01 11.99 -6.38
N ALA A 96 21.71 12.07 -6.69
CA ALA A 96 21.19 11.51 -7.94
C ALA A 96 21.39 12.41 -9.18
N PRO A 97 21.29 13.76 -9.08
CA PRO A 97 21.56 14.65 -10.21
C PRO A 97 22.96 14.50 -10.79
N GLN A 98 23.97 14.19 -9.96
CA GLN A 98 25.35 13.98 -10.40
C GLN A 98 25.55 12.67 -11.18
N LEU A 99 24.73 11.65 -10.93
CA LEU A 99 24.86 10.32 -11.54
C LEU A 99 23.93 10.12 -12.75
N LEU A 100 22.70 10.64 -12.66
CA LEU A 100 21.61 10.37 -13.61
C LEU A 100 21.19 11.61 -14.41
N GLY A 101 21.75 12.77 -14.09
CA GLY A 101 21.30 14.07 -14.60
C GLY A 101 19.98 14.54 -13.96
N PRO A 102 19.61 15.82 -14.17
CA PRO A 102 18.41 16.41 -13.56
C PRO A 102 17.11 15.70 -13.94
N ALA A 103 16.98 15.29 -15.21
CA ALA A 103 15.80 14.57 -15.69
C ALA A 103 15.67 13.18 -15.07
N GLY A 104 16.78 12.44 -14.94
CA GLY A 104 16.79 11.12 -14.31
C GLY A 104 16.48 11.17 -12.81
N ALA A 105 17.00 12.17 -12.10
CA ALA A 105 16.72 12.39 -10.68
C ALA A 105 15.23 12.66 -10.42
N LEU A 106 14.58 13.47 -11.27
CA LEU A 106 13.14 13.72 -11.19
C LEU A 106 12.32 12.46 -11.43
N VAL A 107 12.64 11.68 -12.48
CA VAL A 107 11.93 10.42 -12.76
C VAL A 107 12.09 9.42 -11.62
N ALA A 108 13.29 9.29 -11.06
CA ALA A 108 13.55 8.42 -9.92
C ALA A 108 12.80 8.90 -8.66
N GLY A 109 12.78 10.21 -8.41
CA GLY A 109 12.04 10.82 -7.32
C GLY A 109 10.53 10.57 -7.43
N ASP A 110 9.96 10.78 -8.62
CA ASP A 110 8.55 10.49 -8.88
C ASP A 110 8.24 9.00 -8.74
N ALA A 111 9.06 8.12 -9.31
CA ALA A 111 8.89 6.68 -9.16
C ALA A 111 8.96 6.24 -7.69
N ALA A 112 9.84 6.84 -6.89
CA ALA A 112 9.93 6.58 -5.45
C ALA A 112 8.68 7.05 -4.71
N VAL A 113 8.21 8.27 -4.96
CA VAL A 113 7.01 8.82 -4.28
C VAL A 113 5.77 8.03 -4.65
N PHE A 114 5.52 7.87 -5.94
CA PHE A 114 4.31 7.23 -6.43
C PHE A 114 4.35 5.72 -6.19
N GLY A 115 5.48 5.07 -6.39
CA GLY A 115 5.63 3.63 -6.12
C GLY A 115 5.63 3.30 -4.64
N LEU A 116 6.56 3.84 -3.86
CA LEU A 116 6.64 3.52 -2.43
C LEU A 116 5.45 4.11 -1.66
N GLY A 117 4.97 5.29 -2.03
CA GLY A 117 3.79 5.89 -1.43
C GLY A 117 2.54 5.04 -1.65
N ALA A 118 2.27 4.63 -2.90
CA ALA A 118 1.14 3.75 -3.19
C ALA A 118 1.28 2.39 -2.50
N LEU A 119 2.50 1.83 -2.41
CA LEU A 119 2.78 0.61 -1.67
C LEU A 119 2.40 0.74 -0.20
N VAL A 120 2.88 1.79 0.48
CA VAL A 120 2.62 2.01 1.91
C VAL A 120 1.13 2.22 2.14
N VAL A 121 0.48 3.08 1.35
CA VAL A 121 -0.95 3.39 1.51
C VAL A 121 -1.80 2.14 1.29
N SER A 122 -1.58 1.40 0.19
CA SER A 122 -2.31 0.15 -0.07
C SER A 122 -2.03 -0.90 1.00
N ALA A 123 -0.80 -1.04 1.48
CA ALA A 123 -0.46 -2.00 2.53
C ALA A 123 -1.18 -1.68 3.86
N VAL A 124 -1.20 -0.40 4.26
CA VAL A 124 -1.85 0.05 5.49
C VAL A 124 -3.36 -0.10 5.40
N LEU A 125 -4.00 0.44 4.36
CA LEU A 125 -5.45 0.33 4.18
C LEU A 125 -5.91 -1.11 4.18
N ARG A 126 -5.18 -1.97 3.46
CA ARG A 126 -5.49 -3.39 3.36
C ARG A 126 -5.22 -4.14 4.66
N ALA A 127 -4.16 -3.82 5.40
CA ALA A 127 -3.90 -4.42 6.70
C ALA A 127 -4.98 -4.02 7.73
N LEU A 128 -5.49 -2.80 7.67
CA LEU A 128 -6.58 -2.32 8.50
C LEU A 128 -7.91 -3.01 8.15
N SER A 129 -8.27 -3.09 6.86
CA SER A 129 -9.50 -3.74 6.42
C SER A 129 -9.51 -5.24 6.69
N ALA A 130 -8.36 -5.92 6.55
CA ALA A 130 -8.21 -7.33 6.89
C ALA A 130 -8.39 -7.60 8.40
N ARG A 131 -8.01 -6.66 9.27
CA ARG A 131 -8.17 -6.82 10.74
C ARG A 131 -9.52 -6.38 11.26
N ARG A 132 -10.14 -5.39 10.63
CA ARG A 132 -11.46 -4.87 11.02
C ARG A 132 -12.29 -4.57 9.78
N PRO A 133 -13.36 -5.36 9.52
CA PRO A 133 -14.21 -5.19 8.34
C PRO A 133 -14.84 -3.80 8.22
N SER A 134 -15.06 -3.11 9.35
CA SER A 134 -15.59 -1.73 9.39
C SER A 134 -14.73 -0.72 8.64
N PHE A 135 -13.42 -0.99 8.45
CA PHE A 135 -12.53 -0.12 7.67
C PHE A 135 -12.53 -0.42 6.17
N THR A 136 -13.27 -1.43 5.70
CA THR A 136 -13.46 -1.67 4.25
C THR A 136 -14.13 -0.47 3.56
N ILE A 137 -14.90 0.33 4.31
CA ILE A 137 -15.48 1.58 3.82
C ILE A 137 -14.39 2.58 3.42
N LEU A 138 -13.26 2.64 4.15
CA LEU A 138 -12.14 3.51 3.78
C LEU A 138 -11.46 3.03 2.49
N GLU A 139 -11.30 1.72 2.33
CA GLU A 139 -10.79 1.11 1.09
C GLU A 139 -11.71 1.45 -0.09
N ALA A 140 -13.04 1.32 0.10
CA ALA A 140 -14.04 1.66 -0.91
C ALA A 140 -14.08 3.16 -1.23
N ALA A 141 -13.95 4.04 -0.22
CA ALA A 141 -13.94 5.48 -0.42
C ALA A 141 -12.73 5.95 -1.26
N VAL A 142 -11.56 5.34 -1.05
CA VAL A 142 -10.36 5.63 -1.86
C VAL A 142 -10.46 5.08 -3.28
N ILE A 143 -11.22 3.99 -3.49
CA ILE A 143 -11.43 3.43 -4.83
C ILE A 143 -12.51 4.19 -5.61
N ALA A 144 -13.53 4.72 -4.92
CA ALA A 144 -14.68 5.38 -5.52
C ALA A 144 -14.55 6.91 -5.67
N GLY A 145 -13.64 7.53 -4.93
CA GLY A 145 -13.33 8.97 -5.02
C GLY A 145 -12.25 9.24 -6.05
#